data_AF-A0A7S4NER8-F1
#
_entry.id   AF-A0A7S4NER8-F1
#
_cell.length_a   1.000
_cell.length_b   1.000
_cell.length_c   1.000
_cell.angle_alpha   90.00
_cell.angle_beta   90.00
_cell.angle_gamma   90.00
#
_symmetry.space_group_name_H-M   'P 1'
#
loop_
_entity.id
_entity.type
_entity.pdbx_description
1 polymer ?
#
loop_
_entity_poly.entity_id
_entity_poly.type
_entity_poly.pdbx_seq_one_letter_code
_entity_poly.pdbx_strand_id
1 'polypeptide(L)'
;KLITHQNFDFFIAFFIIFNVISMAVQSYKPSSSQTSFDLVTNYFFTYVFGCECVLKLFCFHMKRYFANGWNKFDFFIVMVSYIGICIDNIGATISLDPTILRVLRIFRIFRILRAFRIFKALKGLQAIVTALARSVPSMANLVGMLGLLFFIFGVLGVTLFGNMCIEGDQTFAGLGAVRCLFTTDDNLLSRHAHFQGVGWALLSLFRISTGDAWGDILTSLQLEAGGRQVTEETWQYLCDLLSVDTSTTVNELPSYNISRFDRNLSLEIAELSVRKWKSLTEGMEQDRDWPFPASTPEAFQWIQLARMSLPSCLTDSEALYLEEVGLADCSRDGYYIACASSCGSAIIANIYLTLFVCVSAFVLLQLVIAVLMDELTQEKEMEEHSPLVPEATCLHRNTLARIYRRWALNELRRMELDDVVQGEHTYPHLRSPFHHREKRS
;
A
#
# COMPACT_ATOMS: atom_id res chain seq x y z
N LYS A 1 -15.97 39.91 -7.87
CA LYS A 1 -17.39 39.62 -8.20
C LYS A 1 -17.52 38.41 -9.12
N LEU A 2 -16.78 38.34 -10.24
CA LEU A 2 -16.83 37.19 -11.18
C LEU A 2 -16.37 35.85 -10.54
N ILE A 3 -15.23 35.85 -9.86
CA ILE A 3 -14.65 34.63 -9.24
C ILE A 3 -15.48 34.10 -8.05
N THR A 4 -16.23 34.98 -7.40
CA THR A 4 -17.11 34.62 -6.27
C THR A 4 -18.51 34.19 -6.73
N HIS A 5 -18.78 34.20 -8.04
CA HIS A 5 -20.08 33.86 -8.58
C HIS A 5 -20.22 32.33 -8.70
N GLN A 6 -21.34 31.78 -8.23
CA GLN A 6 -21.56 30.33 -8.18
C GLN A 6 -21.46 29.65 -9.57
N ASN A 7 -21.84 30.37 -10.64
CA ASN A 7 -21.68 29.89 -12.01
C ASN A 7 -20.22 29.65 -12.41
N PHE A 8 -19.27 30.42 -11.86
CA PHE A 8 -17.85 30.21 -12.11
C PHE A 8 -17.38 28.89 -11.49
N ASP A 9 -17.81 28.59 -10.26
CA ASP A 9 -17.49 27.32 -9.60
C ASP A 9 -18.13 26.13 -10.33
N PHE A 10 -19.37 26.25 -10.82
CA PHE A 10 -20.00 25.21 -11.66
C PHE A 10 -19.28 25.00 -12.99
N PHE A 11 -18.82 26.08 -13.62
CA PHE A 11 -18.04 26.02 -14.86
C PHE A 11 -16.71 25.28 -14.66
N ILE A 12 -15.97 25.62 -13.61
CA ILE A 12 -14.73 24.90 -13.27
C ILE A 12 -15.00 23.44 -12.92
N ALA A 13 -16.06 23.15 -12.16
CA ALA A 13 -16.45 21.77 -11.84
C ALA A 13 -16.76 20.94 -13.10
N PHE A 14 -17.42 21.54 -14.09
CA PHE A 14 -17.64 20.91 -15.40
C PHE A 14 -16.33 20.53 -16.09
N PHE A 15 -15.33 21.41 -16.13
CA PHE A 15 -14.02 21.08 -16.71
C PHE A 15 -13.25 20.02 -15.91
N ILE A 16 -13.41 19.98 -14.59
CA ILE A 16 -12.83 18.89 -13.77
C ILE A 16 -13.41 17.55 -14.19
N ILE A 17 -14.74 17.44 -14.28
CA ILE A 17 -15.42 16.20 -14.69
C ILE A 17 -14.99 15.80 -16.10
N PHE A 18 -15.00 16.74 -17.05
CA PHE A 18 -14.58 16.48 -18.42
C PHE A 18 -13.10 16.06 -18.50
N ASN A 19 -12.24 16.61 -17.64
CA ASN A 19 -10.84 16.20 -17.54
C ASN A 19 -10.70 14.76 -17.06
N VAL A 20 -11.46 14.35 -16.04
CA VAL A 20 -11.47 12.96 -15.54
C VAL A 20 -11.97 11.99 -16.61
N ILE A 21 -13.05 12.34 -17.33
CA ILE A 21 -13.56 11.53 -18.43
C ILE A 21 -12.50 11.38 -19.54
N SER A 22 -11.82 12.47 -19.89
CA SER A 22 -10.73 12.41 -20.88
C SER A 22 -9.58 11.50 -20.45
N MET A 23 -9.27 11.44 -19.15
CA MET A 23 -8.24 10.50 -18.64
C MET A 23 -8.73 9.05 -18.70
N ALA A 24 -10.01 8.80 -18.48
CA ALA A 24 -10.60 7.46 -18.54
C ALA A 24 -10.59 6.84 -19.95
N VAL A 25 -10.48 7.64 -21.01
CA VAL A 25 -10.39 7.17 -22.41
C VAL A 25 -9.02 6.54 -22.72
N GLN A 26 -7.99 6.76 -21.88
CA GLN A 26 -6.66 6.22 -22.12
C GLN A 26 -6.64 4.69 -22.05
N SER A 27 -5.97 4.08 -23.04
CA SER A 27 -5.82 2.63 -23.16
C SER A 27 -4.35 2.23 -23.03
N TYR A 28 -4.07 1.00 -22.58
CA TYR A 28 -2.70 0.49 -22.45
C TYR A 28 -1.93 0.49 -23.78
N LYS A 29 -2.64 0.27 -24.90
CA LYS A 29 -2.11 0.36 -26.26
C LYS A 29 -2.86 1.46 -27.02
N PRO A 30 -2.48 2.74 -26.86
CA PRO A 30 -3.21 3.83 -27.47
C PRO A 30 -3.00 3.85 -28.99
N SER A 31 -4.06 4.14 -29.75
CA SER A 31 -3.93 4.48 -31.17
C SER A 31 -3.24 5.85 -31.34
N SER A 32 -2.78 6.15 -32.54
CA SER A 32 -2.22 7.47 -32.87
C SER A 32 -3.23 8.59 -32.62
N SER A 33 -4.52 8.36 -32.93
CA SER A 33 -5.59 9.32 -32.65
C SER A 33 -5.83 9.55 -31.16
N GLN A 34 -5.78 8.49 -30.34
CA GLN A 34 -5.90 8.60 -28.88
C GLN A 34 -4.72 9.37 -28.27
N THR A 35 -3.52 9.16 -28.78
CA THR A 35 -2.32 9.87 -28.30
C THR A 35 -2.40 11.37 -28.60
N SER A 36 -2.82 11.73 -29.81
CA SER A 36 -3.05 13.13 -30.18
C SER A 36 -4.17 13.77 -29.37
N PHE A 37 -5.27 13.04 -29.13
CA PHE A 37 -6.36 13.52 -28.29
C PHE A 37 -5.90 13.78 -26.86
N ASP A 38 -5.18 12.86 -26.24
CA ASP A 38 -4.64 13.00 -24.88
C ASP A 38 -3.69 14.20 -24.75
N LEU A 39 -2.86 14.43 -25.77
CA LEU A 39 -1.98 15.59 -25.81
C LEU A 39 -2.80 16.90 -25.82
N VAL A 40 -3.74 17.02 -26.76
CA VAL A 40 -4.56 18.24 -26.93
C VAL A 40 -5.39 18.52 -25.69
N THR A 41 -6.06 17.52 -25.13
CA THR A 41 -6.87 17.70 -23.93
C THR A 41 -5.99 18.04 -22.72
N ASN A 42 -4.83 17.40 -22.57
CA ASN A 42 -3.90 17.71 -21.47
C ASN A 42 -3.44 19.18 -21.48
N TYR A 43 -3.06 19.72 -22.64
CA TYR A 43 -2.71 21.13 -22.78
C TYR A 43 -3.89 22.05 -22.47
N PHE A 44 -5.06 21.75 -23.05
CA PHE A 44 -6.28 22.54 -22.87
C PHE A 44 -6.67 22.64 -21.40
N PHE A 45 -6.75 21.52 -20.68
CA PHE A 45 -7.11 21.52 -19.26
C PHE A 45 -6.05 22.19 -18.39
N THR A 46 -4.77 21.97 -18.67
CA THR A 46 -3.69 22.64 -17.90
C THR A 46 -3.75 24.15 -18.05
N TYR A 47 -4.08 24.64 -19.25
CA TYR A 47 -4.30 26.06 -19.50
C TYR A 47 -5.53 26.59 -18.75
N VAL A 48 -6.68 25.91 -18.83
CA VAL A 48 -7.92 26.32 -18.12
C VAL A 48 -7.69 26.41 -16.61
N PHE A 49 -7.10 25.40 -15.99
CA PHE A 49 -6.81 25.40 -14.55
C PHE A 49 -5.69 26.38 -14.17
N GLY A 50 -4.71 26.58 -15.04
CA GLY A 50 -3.70 27.63 -14.86
C GLY A 50 -4.33 29.02 -14.81
N CYS A 51 -5.20 29.34 -15.76
CA CYS A 51 -5.95 30.59 -15.79
C CYS A 51 -6.80 30.79 -14.54
N GLU A 52 -7.56 29.77 -14.12
CA GLU A 52 -8.33 29.81 -12.87
C GLU A 52 -7.44 30.14 -11.66
N CYS A 53 -6.31 29.43 -11.53
CA CYS A 53 -5.37 29.61 -10.43
C CYS A 53 -4.80 31.04 -10.40
N VAL A 54 -4.35 31.54 -11.54
CA VAL A 54 -3.82 32.90 -11.69
C VAL A 54 -4.87 33.96 -11.35
N LEU A 55 -6.11 33.80 -11.84
CA LEU A 55 -7.22 34.70 -11.53
C LEU A 55 -7.52 34.73 -10.02
N LYS A 56 -7.57 33.56 -9.36
CA LYS A 56 -7.77 33.45 -7.91
C LYS A 56 -6.63 34.08 -7.12
N LEU A 57 -5.38 33.93 -7.58
CA LEU A 57 -4.20 34.50 -6.96
C LEU A 57 -4.23 36.04 -6.98
N PHE A 58 -4.57 36.62 -8.14
CA PHE A 58 -4.69 38.08 -8.30
C PHE A 58 -5.85 38.67 -7.48
N CYS A 59 -7.01 38.01 -7.45
CA CYS A 59 -8.18 38.54 -6.73
C CYS A 59 -8.08 38.40 -5.21
N PHE A 60 -7.61 37.27 -4.68
CA PHE A 60 -7.60 37.04 -3.24
C PHE A 60 -6.34 37.58 -2.53
N HIS A 61 -5.32 38.02 -3.27
CA HIS A 61 -3.98 38.30 -2.76
C HIS A 61 -3.30 37.04 -2.16
N MET A 62 -1.98 36.96 -2.27
CA MET A 62 -1.17 35.79 -1.89
C MET A 62 -1.53 35.25 -0.50
N LYS A 63 -1.62 36.14 0.51
CA LYS A 63 -1.88 35.75 1.90
C LYS A 63 -3.21 35.03 2.09
N ARG A 64 -4.29 35.47 1.44
CA ARG A 64 -5.62 34.85 1.61
C ARG A 64 -5.76 33.60 0.75
N TYR A 65 -5.13 33.56 -0.42
CA TYR A 65 -5.13 32.38 -1.28
C TYR A 65 -4.45 31.20 -0.59
N PHE A 66 -3.25 31.42 -0.06
CA PHE A 66 -2.48 30.42 0.70
C PHE A 66 -2.98 30.21 2.13
N ALA A 67 -4.05 30.85 2.58
CA ALA A 67 -4.69 30.49 3.86
C ALA A 67 -5.58 29.25 3.72
N ASN A 68 -6.17 29.01 2.54
CA ASN A 68 -7.09 27.89 2.30
C ASN A 68 -6.35 26.65 1.80
N GLY A 69 -6.46 25.52 2.54
CA GLY A 69 -5.83 24.24 2.18
C GLY A 69 -6.22 23.72 0.79
N TRP A 70 -7.49 23.87 0.40
CA TRP A 70 -7.97 23.43 -0.92
C TRP A 70 -7.40 24.27 -2.08
N ASN A 71 -7.05 25.53 -1.83
CA ASN A 71 -6.39 26.37 -2.83
C ASN A 71 -4.89 26.05 -2.91
N LYS A 72 -4.23 25.72 -1.79
CA LYS A 72 -2.85 25.21 -1.80
C LYS A 72 -2.72 23.93 -2.62
N PHE A 73 -3.62 22.98 -2.40
CA PHE A 73 -3.65 21.70 -3.12
C PHE A 73 -3.84 21.91 -4.63
N ASP A 74 -4.78 22.78 -5.00
CA ASP A 74 -5.05 23.10 -6.40
C ASP A 74 -3.85 23.78 -7.09
N PHE A 75 -3.20 24.74 -6.41
CA PHE A 75 -1.95 25.36 -6.87
C PHE A 75 -0.83 24.34 -7.06
N PHE A 76 -0.66 23.41 -6.12
CA PHE A 76 0.31 22.33 -6.23
C PHE A 76 0.07 21.49 -7.49
N ILE A 77 -1.18 21.06 -7.75
CA ILE A 77 -1.50 20.26 -8.93
C ILE A 77 -1.25 21.06 -10.23
N VAL A 78 -1.57 22.36 -10.25
CA VAL A 78 -1.27 23.22 -11.41
C VAL A 78 0.25 23.28 -11.64
N MET A 79 1.05 23.49 -10.59
CA MET A 79 2.51 23.55 -10.73
C MET A 79 3.11 22.24 -11.23
N VAL A 80 2.70 21.09 -10.67
CA VAL A 80 3.16 19.77 -11.14
C VAL A 80 2.75 19.53 -12.59
N SER A 81 1.58 20.03 -13.02
CA SER A 81 1.11 19.93 -14.40
C SER A 81 1.97 20.74 -15.38
N TYR A 82 2.34 21.98 -15.02
CA TYR A 82 3.23 22.80 -15.83
C TYR A 82 4.64 22.20 -15.90
N ILE A 83 5.18 21.73 -14.78
CA ILE A 83 6.48 21.04 -14.73
C ILE A 83 6.46 19.83 -15.66
N GLY A 84 5.42 18.99 -15.60
CA GLY A 84 5.28 17.82 -16.48
C GLY A 84 5.33 18.19 -17.96
N ILE A 85 4.58 19.22 -18.37
CA ILE A 85 4.58 19.73 -19.75
C ILE A 85 5.97 20.25 -20.14
N CYS A 86 6.64 21.02 -19.28
CA CYS A 86 7.98 21.53 -19.57
C CYS A 86 8.99 20.40 -19.81
N ILE A 87 8.97 19.35 -18.99
CA ILE A 87 9.89 18.22 -19.14
C ILE A 87 9.56 17.42 -20.42
N ASP A 88 8.28 17.20 -20.75
CA ASP A 88 7.89 16.52 -22.00
C ASP A 88 8.39 17.29 -23.24
N ASN A 89 8.34 18.62 -23.25
CA ASN A 89 8.85 19.43 -24.38
C ASN A 89 10.38 19.44 -24.48
N ILE A 90 11.08 19.49 -23.34
CA ILE A 90 12.56 19.44 -23.31
C ILE A 90 13.06 18.06 -23.73
N GLY A 91 12.40 16.98 -23.26
CA GLY A 91 12.76 15.61 -23.64
C GLY A 91 12.50 15.27 -25.11
N ALA A 92 11.64 16.01 -25.80
CA ALA A 92 11.43 15.86 -27.24
C ALA A 92 12.52 16.56 -28.08
N THR A 93 13.21 17.55 -27.51
CA THR A 93 14.23 18.35 -28.21
C THR A 93 15.66 17.88 -27.94
N ILE A 94 15.90 17.18 -26.82
CA ILE A 94 17.20 16.65 -26.44
C ILE A 94 17.09 15.13 -26.26
N SER A 95 17.99 14.36 -26.87
CA SER A 95 18.12 12.92 -26.61
C SER A 95 18.65 12.71 -25.19
N LEU A 96 17.74 12.49 -24.23
CA LEU A 96 18.05 12.35 -22.80
C LEU A 96 18.26 10.88 -22.38
N ASP A 97 19.02 10.71 -21.31
CA ASP A 97 19.32 9.41 -20.69
C ASP A 97 18.06 8.60 -20.30
N PRO A 98 18.14 7.25 -20.32
CA PRO A 98 17.02 6.36 -20.00
C PRO A 98 16.46 6.55 -18.57
N THR A 99 17.25 7.09 -17.65
CA THR A 99 16.83 7.43 -16.28
C THR A 99 15.84 8.60 -16.27
N ILE A 100 16.04 9.59 -17.15
CA ILE A 100 15.15 10.76 -17.26
C ILE A 100 13.82 10.35 -17.90
N LEU A 101 13.84 9.40 -18.84
CA LEU A 101 12.63 8.80 -19.41
C LEU A 101 11.78 8.07 -18.35
N ARG A 102 12.39 7.51 -17.30
CA ARG A 102 11.64 6.93 -16.16
C ARG A 102 10.99 8.00 -15.30
N VAL A 103 11.71 9.09 -15.00
CA VAL A 103 11.18 10.23 -14.23
C VAL A 103 10.00 10.90 -14.96
N LEU A 104 10.10 11.04 -16.28
CA LEU A 104 9.01 11.52 -17.14
C LEU A 104 7.71 10.70 -16.99
N ARG A 105 7.80 9.38 -16.81
CA ARG A 105 6.62 8.53 -16.57
C ARG A 105 5.95 8.83 -15.24
N ILE A 106 6.72 9.17 -14.20
CA ILE A 106 6.19 9.50 -12.87
C ILE A 106 5.39 10.82 -12.94
N PHE A 107 5.89 11.82 -13.66
CA PHE A 107 5.14 13.07 -13.88
C PHE A 107 3.83 12.87 -14.62
N ARG A 108 3.76 11.88 -15.51
CA ARG A 108 2.50 11.47 -16.14
C ARG A 108 1.53 10.84 -15.14
N ILE A 109 1.99 10.14 -14.10
CA ILE A 109 1.11 9.61 -13.04
C ILE A 109 0.52 10.76 -12.20
N PHE A 110 1.28 11.82 -11.96
CA PHE A 110 0.76 12.99 -11.23
C PHE A 110 -0.42 13.69 -11.91
N ARG A 111 -0.66 13.48 -13.21
CA ARG A 111 -1.89 13.97 -13.86
C ARG A 111 -3.14 13.35 -13.24
N ILE A 112 -3.07 12.12 -12.72
CA ILE A 112 -4.18 11.47 -12.01
C ILE A 112 -4.56 12.26 -10.75
N LEU A 113 -3.61 12.99 -10.12
CA LEU A 113 -3.93 13.88 -9.00
C LEU A 113 -4.93 14.98 -9.38
N ARG A 114 -5.08 15.32 -10.67
CA ARG A 114 -6.12 16.27 -11.12
C ARG A 114 -7.53 15.75 -10.85
N ALA A 115 -7.75 14.43 -10.88
CA ALA A 115 -9.03 13.84 -10.52
C ALA A 115 -9.43 14.16 -9.08
N PHE A 116 -8.45 14.32 -8.17
CA PHE A 116 -8.72 14.72 -6.79
C PHE A 116 -9.27 16.15 -6.66
N ARG A 117 -9.23 16.98 -7.71
CA ARG A 117 -9.94 18.26 -7.71
C ARG A 117 -11.46 18.08 -7.58
N ILE A 118 -12.00 16.91 -7.89
CA ILE A 118 -13.44 16.62 -7.71
C ILE A 118 -13.86 16.73 -6.25
N PHE A 119 -12.96 16.38 -5.31
CA PHE A 119 -13.21 16.55 -3.88
C PHE A 119 -13.43 18.02 -3.54
N LYS A 120 -12.76 18.97 -4.23
CA LYS A 120 -12.98 20.41 -4.03
C LYS A 120 -14.34 20.88 -4.56
N ALA A 121 -14.84 20.26 -5.63
CA ALA A 121 -16.10 20.63 -6.25
C ALA A 121 -17.32 20.14 -5.44
N LEU A 122 -17.21 18.97 -4.81
CA LEU A 122 -18.31 18.34 -4.08
C LEU A 122 -18.19 18.59 -2.57
N LYS A 123 -19.01 19.50 -2.05
CA LYS A 123 -19.05 19.86 -0.61
C LYS A 123 -19.23 18.64 0.31
N GLY A 124 -20.02 17.65 -0.10
CA GLY A 124 -20.20 16.40 0.65
C GLY A 124 -18.90 15.60 0.79
N LEU A 125 -18.11 15.51 -0.28
CA LEU A 125 -16.80 14.84 -0.23
C LEU A 125 -15.79 15.63 0.61
N GLN A 126 -15.83 16.97 0.56
CA GLN A 126 -14.99 17.79 1.44
C GLN A 126 -15.29 17.53 2.91
N ALA A 127 -16.58 17.40 3.27
CA ALA A 127 -16.99 17.12 4.63
C ALA A 127 -16.42 15.77 5.10
N ILE A 128 -16.55 14.72 4.30
CA ILE A 128 -16.02 13.38 4.61
C ILE A 128 -14.49 13.43 4.77
N VAL A 129 -13.77 14.01 3.82
CA VAL A 129 -12.29 14.10 3.90
C VAL A 129 -11.83 14.92 5.10
N THR A 130 -12.56 16.00 5.42
CA THR A 130 -12.22 16.83 6.59
C THR A 130 -12.52 16.11 7.89
N ALA A 131 -13.61 15.35 7.98
CA ALA A 131 -13.94 14.51 9.13
C ALA A 131 -12.86 13.44 9.35
N LEU A 132 -12.51 12.69 8.30
CA LEU A 132 -11.43 11.71 8.34
C LEU A 132 -10.08 12.34 8.75
N ALA A 133 -9.74 13.51 8.20
CA ALA A 133 -8.50 14.18 8.56
C ALA A 133 -8.47 14.68 10.02
N ARG A 134 -9.63 14.99 10.60
CA ARG A 134 -9.75 15.40 12.02
C ARG A 134 -9.65 14.23 12.98
N SER A 135 -10.04 13.03 12.56
CA SER A 135 -10.00 11.83 13.41
C SER A 135 -8.62 11.15 13.43
N VAL A 136 -7.77 11.39 12.42
CA VAL A 136 -6.39 10.87 12.34
C VAL A 136 -5.53 11.16 13.60
N PRO A 137 -5.45 12.41 14.13
CA PRO A 137 -4.65 12.70 15.32
C PRO A 137 -5.13 11.95 16.56
N SER A 138 -6.45 11.80 16.75
CA SER A 138 -7.05 11.07 17.86
C SER A 138 -6.63 9.59 17.87
N MET A 139 -6.37 9.02 16.69
CA MET A 139 -6.00 7.61 16.51
C MET A 139 -4.50 7.37 16.40
N ALA A 140 -3.68 8.42 16.34
CA ALA A 140 -2.24 8.30 16.12
C ALA A 140 -1.56 7.38 17.15
N ASN A 141 -2.02 7.41 18.40
CA ASN A 141 -1.51 6.53 19.46
C ASN A 141 -1.81 5.05 19.20
N LEU A 142 -3.02 4.72 18.74
CA LEU A 142 -3.42 3.35 18.42
C LEU A 142 -2.69 2.83 17.17
N VAL A 143 -2.58 3.68 16.14
CA VAL A 143 -1.80 3.35 14.93
C VAL A 143 -0.31 3.17 15.26
N GLY A 144 0.24 4.00 16.14
CA GLY A 144 1.62 3.86 16.63
C GLY A 144 1.83 2.55 17.39
N MET A 145 0.89 2.16 18.24
CA MET A 145 0.92 0.87 18.95
C MET A 145 0.84 -0.32 17.98
N LEU A 146 -0.04 -0.25 16.97
CA LEU A 146 -0.13 -1.26 15.92
C LEU A 146 1.18 -1.35 15.10
N GLY A 147 1.78 -0.21 14.78
CA GLY A 147 3.08 -0.15 14.10
C GLY A 147 4.22 -0.77 14.92
N LEU A 148 4.24 -0.52 16.24
CA LEU A 148 5.20 -1.14 17.15
C LEU A 148 5.01 -2.65 17.25
N LEU A 149 3.75 -3.12 17.34
CA LEU A 149 3.42 -4.55 17.31
C LEU A 149 3.96 -5.19 16.02
N PHE A 150 3.69 -4.58 14.87
CA PHE A 150 4.16 -5.08 13.57
C PHE A 150 5.69 -5.12 13.52
N PHE A 151 6.37 -4.11 14.08
CA PHE A 151 7.82 -4.10 14.14
C PHE A 151 8.39 -5.23 15.02
N ILE A 152 7.84 -5.42 16.22
CA ILE A 152 8.28 -6.48 17.15
C ILE A 152 8.08 -7.86 16.51
N PHE A 153 6.90 -8.12 15.97
CA PHE A 153 6.62 -9.39 15.27
C PHE A 153 7.44 -9.50 13.99
N GLY A 154 7.69 -8.42 13.26
CA GLY A 154 8.51 -8.42 12.06
C GLY A 154 9.95 -8.86 12.35
N VAL A 155 10.57 -8.32 13.40
CA VAL A 155 11.91 -8.74 13.85
C VAL A 155 11.89 -10.21 14.32
N LEU A 156 10.88 -10.60 15.11
CA LEU A 156 10.72 -11.98 15.56
C LEU A 156 10.57 -12.95 14.37
N GLY A 157 9.76 -12.60 13.38
CA GLY A 157 9.57 -13.39 12.17
C GLY A 157 10.86 -13.54 11.36
N VAL A 158 11.68 -12.49 11.27
CA VAL A 158 13.01 -12.58 10.64
C VAL A 158 13.92 -13.53 11.41
N THR A 159 13.92 -13.49 12.75
CA THR A 159 14.75 -14.40 13.55
C THR A 159 14.30 -15.86 13.49
N LEU A 160 12.99 -16.12 13.34
CA LEU A 160 12.43 -17.47 13.34
C LEU A 160 12.41 -18.09 11.93
N PHE A 161 12.08 -17.30 10.91
CA PHE A 161 11.76 -17.78 9.56
C PHE A 161 12.59 -17.11 8.47
N GLY A 162 13.56 -16.25 8.82
CA GLY A 162 14.41 -15.56 7.84
C GLY A 162 15.32 -16.48 7.03
N ASN A 163 15.46 -17.73 7.46
CA ASN A 163 16.27 -18.77 6.85
C ASN A 163 15.50 -19.68 5.88
N MET A 164 14.18 -19.50 5.79
CA MET A 164 13.32 -20.29 4.90
C MET A 164 13.45 -19.84 3.46
N CYS A 165 13.25 -20.79 2.54
CA CYS A 165 13.43 -20.59 1.11
C CYS A 165 12.27 -19.82 0.47
N ILE A 166 12.61 -18.93 -0.46
CA ILE A 166 11.66 -18.12 -1.24
C ILE A 166 11.61 -18.64 -2.67
N GLU A 167 10.46 -18.47 -3.32
CA GLU A 167 10.31 -18.61 -4.76
C GLU A 167 11.37 -17.79 -5.53
N GLY A 168 12.27 -18.51 -6.21
CA GLY A 168 13.39 -17.95 -6.97
C GLY A 168 14.75 -18.15 -6.31
N ASP A 169 14.81 -18.51 -5.02
CA ASP A 169 16.08 -18.88 -4.36
C ASP A 169 16.61 -20.19 -4.95
N GLN A 170 15.71 -21.09 -5.37
CA GLN A 170 16.12 -22.30 -6.08
C GLN A 170 16.72 -22.00 -7.45
N THR A 171 16.57 -20.79 -8.00
CA THR A 171 17.12 -20.38 -9.31
C THR A 171 18.37 -19.50 -9.24
N PHE A 172 18.99 -19.39 -8.06
CA PHE A 172 20.16 -18.54 -7.88
C PHE A 172 21.43 -19.17 -8.47
N ALA A 173 22.25 -18.38 -9.17
CA ALA A 173 23.50 -18.85 -9.78
C ALA A 173 24.47 -19.46 -8.75
N GLY A 174 25.04 -20.62 -9.09
CA GLY A 174 26.06 -21.31 -8.28
C GLY A 174 25.51 -22.15 -7.12
N LEU A 175 26.36 -22.38 -6.11
CA LEU A 175 26.12 -23.32 -5.01
C LEU A 175 25.12 -22.79 -3.95
N GLY A 176 24.74 -21.51 -4.02
CA GLY A 176 23.75 -20.90 -3.12
C GLY A 176 22.33 -21.45 -3.31
N ALA A 177 21.97 -21.89 -4.51
CA ALA A 177 20.65 -22.47 -4.78
C ALA A 177 20.45 -23.86 -4.18
N VAL A 178 21.53 -24.59 -3.88
CA VAL A 178 21.48 -25.99 -3.44
C VAL A 178 20.70 -26.15 -2.14
N ARG A 179 20.76 -25.15 -1.24
CA ARG A 179 20.02 -25.16 0.02
C ARG A 179 18.50 -25.23 -0.17
N CYS A 180 17.98 -24.55 -1.21
CA CYS A 180 16.55 -24.49 -1.51
C CYS A 180 16.12 -25.48 -2.59
N LEU A 181 17.06 -26.24 -3.16
CA LEU A 181 16.82 -27.26 -4.17
C LEU A 181 15.90 -28.38 -3.68
N PHE A 182 16.02 -28.72 -2.39
CA PHE A 182 15.29 -29.81 -1.74
C PHE A 182 13.82 -29.46 -1.41
N THR A 183 13.49 -28.18 -1.40
CA THR A 183 12.13 -27.71 -1.13
C THR A 183 11.30 -27.71 -2.41
N THR A 184 10.08 -28.23 -2.32
CA THR A 184 9.12 -28.26 -3.43
C THR A 184 8.53 -26.87 -3.66
N ASP A 185 8.18 -26.55 -4.90
CA ASP A 185 7.72 -25.20 -5.27
C ASP A 185 6.47 -24.76 -4.48
N ASP A 186 5.58 -25.69 -4.13
CA ASP A 186 4.37 -25.42 -3.32
C ASP A 186 4.67 -25.02 -1.87
N ASN A 187 5.84 -25.38 -1.35
CA ASN A 187 6.23 -25.13 0.04
C ASN A 187 7.14 -23.89 0.20
N LEU A 188 7.54 -23.26 -0.91
CA LEU A 188 8.34 -22.04 -0.89
C LEU A 188 7.50 -20.84 -0.48
N LEU A 189 8.13 -19.91 0.26
CA LEU A 189 7.51 -18.62 0.55
C LEU A 189 7.43 -17.80 -0.74
N SER A 190 6.31 -17.10 -0.94
CA SER A 190 6.17 -16.21 -2.09
C SER A 190 7.21 -15.09 -2.05
N ARG A 191 7.71 -14.70 -3.22
CA ARG A 191 8.67 -13.60 -3.38
C ARG A 191 8.23 -12.29 -2.72
N HIS A 192 6.92 -12.05 -2.62
CA HIS A 192 6.37 -10.83 -2.04
C HIS A 192 5.85 -11.01 -0.60
N ALA A 193 5.94 -12.22 -0.04
CA ALA A 193 5.46 -12.55 1.30
C ALA A 193 6.44 -13.52 2.00
N HIS A 194 7.51 -12.97 2.57
CA HIS A 194 8.58 -13.71 3.24
C HIS A 194 9.16 -12.94 4.43
N PHE A 195 10.11 -13.56 5.15
CA PHE A 195 10.70 -13.05 6.39
C PHE A 195 12.23 -12.87 6.37
N GLN A 196 12.89 -12.92 5.20
CA GLN A 196 14.35 -12.65 5.09
C GLN A 196 14.77 -11.24 5.54
N GLY A 197 13.87 -10.26 5.50
CA GLY A 197 14.17 -8.88 5.93
C GLY A 197 12.99 -8.21 6.60
N VAL A 198 13.26 -7.26 7.50
CA VAL A 198 12.23 -6.60 8.32
C VAL A 198 11.17 -5.89 7.46
N GLY A 199 11.56 -5.24 6.36
CA GLY A 199 10.62 -4.55 5.47
C GLY A 199 9.62 -5.51 4.80
N TRP A 200 10.11 -6.65 4.30
CA TRP A 200 9.25 -7.69 3.73
C TRP A 200 8.43 -8.40 4.80
N ALA A 201 9.00 -8.65 5.99
CA ALA A 201 8.27 -9.19 7.13
C ALA A 201 7.09 -8.29 7.54
N LEU A 202 7.28 -6.96 7.56
CA LEU A 202 6.20 -6.00 7.82
C LEU A 202 5.09 -6.07 6.77
N LEU A 203 5.43 -6.20 5.49
CA LEU A 203 4.45 -6.37 4.40
C LEU A 203 3.71 -7.71 4.49
N SER A 204 4.42 -8.79 4.80
CA SER A 204 3.85 -10.12 5.05
C SER A 204 2.87 -10.09 6.23
N LEU A 205 3.25 -9.47 7.34
CA LEU A 205 2.39 -9.28 8.51
C LEU A 205 1.19 -8.39 8.21
N PHE A 206 1.35 -7.34 7.41
CA PHE A 206 0.23 -6.53 6.93
C PHE A 206 -0.77 -7.38 6.14
N ARG A 207 -0.29 -8.20 5.20
CA ARG A 207 -1.11 -9.14 4.43
C ARG A 207 -1.88 -10.11 5.35
N ILE A 208 -1.19 -10.71 6.30
CA ILE A 208 -1.79 -11.60 7.30
C ILE A 208 -2.84 -10.86 8.15
N SER A 209 -2.57 -9.62 8.57
CA SER A 209 -3.50 -8.82 9.38
C SER A 209 -4.80 -8.46 8.64
N THR A 210 -4.75 -8.40 7.31
CA THR A 210 -5.94 -8.21 6.46
C THR A 210 -6.72 -9.51 6.21
N GLY A 211 -6.20 -10.65 6.67
CA GLY A 211 -6.79 -11.97 6.44
C GLY A 211 -6.54 -12.54 5.04
N ASP A 212 -5.63 -11.95 4.27
CA ASP A 212 -5.31 -12.40 2.90
C ASP A 212 -4.19 -13.45 2.92
N ALA A 213 -4.40 -14.57 2.23
CA ALA A 213 -3.45 -15.66 1.97
C ALA A 213 -2.56 -16.09 3.17
N TRP A 214 -3.08 -15.96 4.39
CA TRP A 214 -2.34 -16.34 5.61
C TRP A 214 -2.22 -17.86 5.75
N GLY A 215 -3.12 -18.63 5.13
CA GLY A 215 -3.12 -20.09 5.11
C GLY A 215 -1.89 -20.65 4.38
N ASP A 216 -1.62 -20.15 3.17
CA ASP A 216 -0.45 -20.56 2.37
C ASP A 216 0.85 -20.25 3.10
N ILE A 217 0.94 -19.05 3.69
CA ILE A 217 2.09 -18.65 4.50
C ILE A 217 2.24 -19.59 5.70
N LEU A 218 1.14 -19.88 6.41
CA LEU A 218 1.18 -20.80 7.55
C LEU A 218 1.68 -22.19 7.13
N THR A 219 1.16 -22.75 6.03
CA THR A 219 1.59 -24.07 5.55
C THR A 219 3.07 -24.10 5.20
N SER A 220 3.59 -23.05 4.53
CA SER A 220 5.01 -22.94 4.25
C SER A 220 5.83 -22.84 5.54
N LEU A 221 5.40 -22.06 6.54
CA LEU A 221 6.11 -21.92 7.83
C LEU A 221 6.08 -23.20 8.69
N GLN A 222 5.13 -24.09 8.46
CA GLN A 222 5.01 -25.40 9.13
C GLN A 222 5.90 -26.47 8.50
N LEU A 223 6.68 -26.15 7.46
CA LEU A 223 7.50 -27.10 6.74
C LEU A 223 8.56 -27.75 7.64
N GLU A 224 8.37 -29.03 7.97
CA GLU A 224 9.31 -29.83 8.75
C GLU A 224 10.09 -30.80 7.84
N ALA A 225 11.29 -31.19 8.29
CA ALA A 225 12.10 -32.16 7.56
C ALA A 225 11.36 -33.50 7.50
N GLY A 226 11.20 -34.05 6.30
CA GLY A 226 10.59 -35.36 6.13
C GLY A 226 11.44 -36.48 6.74
N GLY A 227 10.86 -37.65 6.93
CA GLY A 227 11.57 -38.81 7.46
C GLY A 227 12.82 -39.14 6.63
N ARG A 228 13.99 -39.19 7.28
CA ARG A 228 15.26 -39.58 6.65
C ARG A 228 15.38 -41.10 6.52
N GLN A 229 14.43 -41.68 5.80
CA GLN A 229 14.36 -43.12 5.50
C GLN A 229 14.29 -43.28 3.98
N VAL A 230 15.21 -44.06 3.43
CA VAL A 230 15.23 -44.37 2.01
C VAL A 230 14.09 -45.35 1.72
N THR A 231 13.10 -44.92 0.95
CA THR A 231 11.99 -45.78 0.53
C THR A 231 12.45 -46.75 -0.55
N GLU A 232 11.72 -47.86 -0.73
CA GLU A 232 11.98 -48.81 -1.83
C GLU A 232 11.94 -48.13 -3.20
N GLU A 233 11.03 -47.16 -3.39
CA GLU A 233 10.95 -46.34 -4.60
C GLU A 233 12.21 -45.50 -4.82
N THR A 234 12.73 -44.85 -3.78
CA THR A 234 13.98 -44.05 -3.86
C THR A 234 15.16 -44.94 -4.22
N TRP A 235 15.20 -46.16 -3.66
CA TRP A 235 16.25 -47.14 -3.92
C TRP A 235 16.19 -47.68 -5.35
N GLN A 236 15.00 -48.02 -5.85
CA GLN A 236 14.80 -48.44 -7.23
C GLN A 236 15.20 -47.33 -8.20
N TYR A 237 14.78 -46.09 -7.93
CA TYR A 237 15.15 -44.94 -8.76
C TYR A 237 16.66 -44.72 -8.84
N LEU A 238 17.38 -44.86 -7.72
CA LEU A 238 18.85 -44.81 -7.71
C LEU A 238 19.47 -45.91 -8.56
N CYS A 239 18.99 -47.16 -8.44
CA CYS A 239 19.51 -48.31 -9.20
C CYS A 239 19.30 -48.12 -10.70
N ASP A 240 18.12 -47.67 -11.11
CA ASP A 240 17.79 -47.37 -12.51
C ASP A 240 18.73 -46.31 -13.08
N LEU A 241 18.98 -45.26 -12.30
CA LEU A 241 19.80 -44.13 -12.73
C LEU A 241 21.28 -44.51 -12.85
N LEU A 242 21.77 -45.41 -11.99
CA LEU A 242 23.11 -45.98 -12.08
C LEU A 242 23.23 -47.11 -13.12
N SER A 243 22.13 -47.51 -13.77
CA SER A 243 22.07 -48.66 -14.69
C SER A 243 22.60 -49.96 -14.04
N VAL A 244 22.31 -50.15 -12.75
CA VAL A 244 22.72 -51.32 -11.97
C VAL A 244 21.55 -52.30 -11.89
N ASP A 245 21.75 -53.53 -12.37
CA ASP A 245 20.76 -54.59 -12.26
C ASP A 245 20.55 -55.00 -10.78
N THR A 246 19.35 -54.73 -10.26
CA THR A 246 18.94 -55.04 -8.88
C THR A 246 18.87 -56.54 -8.57
N SER A 247 18.94 -57.40 -9.59
CA SER A 247 18.83 -58.86 -9.47
C SER A 247 20.16 -59.58 -9.20
N THR A 248 21.31 -58.93 -9.42
CA THR A 248 22.64 -59.57 -9.32
C THR A 248 23.56 -58.98 -8.25
N THR A 249 23.22 -57.84 -7.63
CA THR A 249 24.16 -57.02 -6.84
C THR A 249 23.80 -56.82 -5.37
N VAL A 250 22.88 -57.61 -4.79
CA VAL A 250 22.72 -57.66 -3.32
C VAL A 250 24.00 -58.21 -2.63
N ASN A 251 24.90 -58.85 -3.37
CA ASN A 251 26.09 -59.50 -2.84
C ASN A 251 27.44 -58.80 -3.14
N GLU A 252 27.48 -57.73 -3.94
CA GLU A 252 28.76 -57.06 -4.30
C GLU A 252 28.84 -55.57 -3.94
N LEU A 253 27.74 -54.95 -3.49
CA LEU A 253 27.86 -53.73 -2.67
C LEU A 253 28.32 -54.15 -1.27
N PRO A 254 29.18 -53.37 -0.59
CA PRO A 254 29.64 -53.69 0.77
C PRO A 254 28.40 -54.02 1.57
N SER A 255 28.45 -55.15 2.30
CA SER A 255 27.35 -55.75 3.05
C SER A 255 26.78 -54.78 4.08
N TYR A 256 26.02 -53.81 3.60
CA TYR A 256 25.26 -52.87 4.38
C TYR A 256 24.00 -53.62 4.73
N ASN A 257 23.94 -54.04 5.99
CA ASN A 257 22.78 -54.71 6.54
C ASN A 257 21.53 -53.84 6.25
N ILE A 258 20.71 -54.27 5.28
CA ILE A 258 19.46 -53.60 4.86
C ILE A 258 18.49 -53.46 6.06
N SER A 259 18.76 -54.17 7.17
CA SER A 259 18.05 -54.07 8.44
C SER A 259 18.37 -52.82 9.27
N ARG A 260 19.31 -51.95 8.85
CA ARG A 260 19.63 -50.68 9.52
C ARG A 260 19.70 -49.52 8.52
N PHE A 261 18.53 -49.05 8.10
CA PHE A 261 18.35 -47.75 7.44
C PHE A 261 18.66 -46.62 8.45
N ASP A 262 19.96 -46.35 8.64
CA ASP A 262 20.44 -45.22 9.42
C ASP A 262 20.32 -43.90 8.64
N ARG A 263 20.13 -42.78 9.35
CA ARG A 263 20.01 -41.40 8.80
C ARG A 263 21.14 -40.99 7.86
N ASN A 264 22.28 -41.69 7.92
CA ASN A 264 23.46 -41.39 7.12
C ASN A 264 23.28 -41.79 5.64
N LEU A 265 22.50 -42.84 5.35
CA LEU A 265 22.34 -43.32 3.97
C LEU A 265 21.59 -42.31 3.09
N SER A 266 20.54 -41.67 3.61
CA SER A 266 19.82 -40.63 2.86
C SER A 266 20.70 -39.42 2.55
N LEU A 267 21.60 -39.06 3.48
CA LEU A 267 22.53 -37.94 3.30
C LEU A 267 23.63 -38.29 2.28
N GLU A 268 24.13 -39.53 2.30
CA GLU A 268 25.10 -40.02 1.31
C GLU A 268 24.51 -40.07 -0.10
N ILE A 269 23.26 -40.54 -0.25
CA ILE A 269 22.55 -40.53 -1.54
C ILE A 269 22.34 -39.09 -2.02
N ALA A 270 21.97 -38.17 -1.12
CA ALA A 270 21.82 -36.76 -1.45
C ALA A 270 23.15 -36.15 -1.91
N GLU A 271 24.24 -36.42 -1.19
CA GLU A 271 25.58 -35.97 -1.55
C GLU A 271 25.98 -36.47 -2.94
N LEU A 272 25.82 -37.77 -3.21
CA LEU A 272 26.10 -38.37 -4.51
C LEU A 272 25.28 -37.69 -5.61
N SER A 273 24.00 -37.46 -5.35
CA SER A 273 23.06 -36.87 -6.31
C SER A 273 23.44 -35.44 -6.65
N VAL A 274 23.72 -34.60 -5.64
CA VAL A 274 24.14 -33.22 -5.84
C VAL A 274 25.52 -33.16 -6.50
N ARG A 275 26.45 -34.04 -6.12
CA ARG A 275 27.79 -34.12 -6.74
C ARG A 275 27.69 -34.48 -8.23
N LYS A 276 26.85 -35.44 -8.58
CA LYS A 276 26.60 -35.84 -9.97
C LYS A 276 25.91 -34.73 -10.76
N TRP A 277 24.86 -34.15 -10.20
CA TRP A 277 24.21 -32.98 -10.77
C TRP A 277 25.21 -31.85 -11.04
N LYS A 278 26.05 -31.47 -10.06
CA LYS A 278 27.10 -30.45 -10.19
C LYS A 278 28.06 -30.78 -11.35
N SER A 279 28.50 -32.04 -11.47
CA SER A 279 29.40 -32.44 -12.56
C SER A 279 28.76 -32.33 -13.96
N LEU A 280 27.44 -32.52 -14.08
CA LEU A 280 26.71 -32.39 -15.34
C LEU A 280 26.47 -30.95 -15.76
N THR A 281 26.73 -30.02 -14.85
CA THR A 281 26.29 -28.64 -14.95
C THR A 281 27.40 -27.61 -14.74
N GLU A 282 28.63 -28.08 -14.49
CA GLU A 282 29.83 -27.26 -14.48
C GLU A 282 29.90 -26.38 -15.73
N GLY A 283 30.01 -25.07 -15.51
CA GLY A 283 30.09 -24.06 -16.58
C GLY A 283 28.76 -23.44 -17.02
N MET A 284 27.60 -23.98 -16.59
CA MET A 284 26.27 -23.40 -16.85
C MET A 284 25.71 -22.59 -15.66
N GLU A 285 26.52 -22.42 -14.61
CA GLU A 285 26.11 -21.79 -13.34
C GLU A 285 25.63 -20.32 -13.50
N GLN A 286 25.97 -19.64 -14.59
CA GLN A 286 25.60 -18.25 -14.87
C GLN A 286 24.32 -18.08 -15.71
N ASP A 287 23.71 -19.18 -16.16
CA ASP A 287 22.52 -19.10 -17.00
C ASP A 287 21.29 -18.64 -16.20
N ARG A 288 20.41 -17.86 -16.86
CA ARG A 288 19.27 -17.15 -16.25
C ARG A 288 18.21 -18.02 -15.59
N ASP A 289 18.34 -19.31 -15.80
CA ASP A 289 17.35 -20.33 -15.56
C ASP A 289 17.92 -21.38 -14.57
N TRP A 290 19.24 -21.46 -14.38
CA TRP A 290 19.90 -22.36 -13.43
C TRP A 290 19.11 -22.57 -12.12
N PRO A 291 18.72 -23.80 -11.71
CA PRO A 291 19.14 -25.10 -12.21
C PRO A 291 18.06 -25.89 -12.98
N PHE A 292 16.90 -25.31 -13.33
CA PHE A 292 15.72 -26.11 -13.77
C PHE A 292 15.18 -25.89 -15.21
N PRO A 293 15.23 -24.72 -15.84
CA PRO A 293 14.92 -24.50 -17.23
C PRO A 293 16.21 -24.73 -18.05
N ALA A 294 16.24 -25.85 -18.77
CA ALA A 294 17.28 -26.26 -19.73
C ALA A 294 18.56 -26.93 -19.21
N SER A 295 18.68 -27.28 -17.92
CA SER A 295 19.67 -28.29 -17.53
C SER A 295 19.22 -29.63 -18.12
N THR A 296 20.10 -30.34 -18.81
CA THR A 296 19.87 -31.64 -19.46
C THR A 296 18.89 -32.55 -18.69
N PRO A 297 18.02 -33.33 -19.38
CA PRO A 297 17.05 -34.22 -18.71
C PRO A 297 17.69 -35.18 -17.69
N GLU A 298 18.96 -35.53 -17.87
CA GLU A 298 19.76 -36.32 -16.91
C GLU A 298 20.04 -35.57 -15.59
N ALA A 299 20.41 -34.29 -15.65
CA ALA A 299 20.66 -33.47 -14.46
C ALA A 299 19.39 -33.31 -13.60
N PHE A 300 18.22 -33.18 -14.23
CA PHE A 300 16.94 -33.11 -13.53
C PHE A 300 16.64 -34.39 -12.75
N GLN A 301 16.96 -35.57 -13.29
CA GLN A 301 16.75 -36.85 -12.61
C GLN A 301 17.56 -36.95 -11.31
N TRP A 302 18.81 -36.49 -11.31
CA TRP A 302 19.63 -36.43 -10.10
C TRP A 302 19.07 -35.46 -9.05
N ILE A 303 18.50 -34.32 -9.46
CA ILE A 303 17.83 -33.41 -8.52
C ILE A 303 16.58 -34.06 -7.92
N GLN A 304 15.81 -34.80 -8.73
CA GLN A 304 14.65 -35.54 -8.22
C GLN A 304 15.09 -36.57 -7.19
N LEU A 305 16.17 -37.31 -7.43
CA LEU A 305 16.74 -38.23 -6.45
C LEU A 305 17.19 -37.50 -5.17
N ALA A 306 17.81 -36.34 -5.30
CA ALA A 306 18.19 -35.50 -4.16
C ALA A 306 16.96 -35.10 -3.33
N ARG A 307 15.87 -34.64 -3.98
CA ARG A 307 14.59 -34.30 -3.33
C ARG A 307 13.91 -35.50 -2.65
N MET A 308 14.01 -36.69 -3.24
CA MET A 308 13.49 -37.92 -2.64
C MET A 308 14.30 -38.36 -1.43
N SER A 309 15.64 -38.19 -1.49
CA SER A 309 16.53 -38.56 -0.39
C SER A 309 16.44 -37.62 0.81
N LEU A 310 16.31 -36.31 0.58
CA LEU A 310 16.12 -35.30 1.61
C LEU A 310 14.82 -34.51 1.34
N PRO A 311 13.64 -35.08 1.66
CA PRO A 311 12.37 -34.43 1.39
C PRO A 311 12.14 -33.17 2.23
N SER A 312 11.35 -32.26 1.65
CA SER A 312 10.80 -31.02 2.22
C SER A 312 11.81 -29.90 2.45
N CYS A 313 12.75 -30.08 3.38
CA CYS A 313 13.68 -29.03 3.79
C CYS A 313 14.96 -29.62 4.39
N LEU A 314 15.96 -28.76 4.56
CA LEU A 314 17.29 -29.12 5.03
C LEU A 314 17.45 -28.71 6.50
N THR A 315 17.91 -29.63 7.34
CA THR A 315 18.23 -29.35 8.74
C THR A 315 19.58 -28.64 8.86
N ASP A 316 19.86 -28.03 10.02
CA ASP A 316 21.12 -27.29 10.24
C ASP A 316 22.36 -28.19 9.99
N SER A 317 22.34 -29.42 10.48
CA SER A 317 23.45 -30.36 10.32
C SER A 317 23.68 -30.79 8.87
N GLU A 318 22.61 -30.92 8.07
CA GLU A 318 22.73 -31.32 6.68
C GLU A 318 23.18 -30.16 5.79
N ALA A 319 22.72 -28.94 6.09
CA ALA A 319 23.18 -27.73 5.45
C ALA A 319 24.68 -27.51 5.67
N LEU A 320 25.14 -27.65 6.92
CA LEU A 320 26.56 -27.57 7.27
C LEU A 320 27.39 -28.67 6.60
N TYR A 321 26.89 -29.91 6.55
CA TYR A 321 27.59 -31.02 5.88
C TYR A 321 27.77 -30.76 4.38
N LEU A 322 26.74 -30.31 3.68
CA LEU A 322 26.83 -30.01 2.25
C LEU A 322 27.76 -28.83 1.95
N GLU A 323 27.85 -27.85 2.85
CA GLU A 323 28.84 -26.76 2.76
C GLU A 323 30.26 -27.27 2.98
N GLU A 324 30.49 -28.11 4.01
CA GLU A 324 31.82 -28.67 4.32
C GLU A 324 32.39 -29.52 3.16
N VAL A 325 31.52 -30.26 2.46
CA VAL A 325 31.89 -31.06 1.28
C VAL A 325 32.02 -30.20 0.00
N GLY A 326 31.67 -28.91 0.05
CA GLY A 326 31.77 -27.98 -1.09
C GLY A 326 30.67 -28.15 -2.13
N LEU A 327 29.50 -28.65 -1.71
CA LEU A 327 28.30 -28.85 -2.53
C LEU A 327 27.22 -27.78 -2.31
N ALA A 328 27.32 -26.98 -1.24
CA ALA A 328 26.48 -25.81 -1.01
C ALA A 328 27.35 -24.61 -0.62
N ASP A 329 26.88 -23.40 -0.90
CA ASP A 329 27.50 -22.16 -0.43
C ASP A 329 26.46 -21.32 0.32
N CYS A 330 26.64 -21.15 1.63
CA CYS A 330 25.77 -20.33 2.46
C CYS A 330 26.28 -18.89 2.63
N SER A 331 27.43 -18.55 2.07
CA SER A 331 28.00 -17.22 2.13
C SER A 331 27.20 -16.25 1.27
N ARG A 332 26.83 -15.09 1.83
CA ARG A 332 26.16 -14.02 1.09
C ARG A 332 27.13 -12.85 0.96
N ASP A 333 27.49 -12.51 -0.28
CA ASP A 333 28.36 -11.37 -0.62
C ASP A 333 29.71 -11.35 0.13
N GLY A 334 30.29 -12.51 0.42
CA GLY A 334 31.60 -12.65 1.07
C GLY A 334 31.61 -12.48 2.59
N TYR A 335 30.44 -12.34 3.23
CA TYR A 335 30.31 -12.46 4.68
C TYR A 335 29.93 -13.89 5.05
N TYR A 336 30.72 -14.51 5.94
CA TYR A 336 30.41 -15.83 6.48
C TYR A 336 29.15 -15.74 7.35
N ILE A 337 28.05 -16.25 6.82
CA ILE A 337 26.83 -16.54 7.56
C ILE A 337 26.83 -18.05 7.74
N ALA A 338 26.76 -18.54 8.99
CA ALA A 338 26.68 -19.98 9.22
C ALA A 338 25.48 -20.56 8.47
N CYS A 339 25.67 -21.67 7.74
CA CYS A 339 24.54 -22.41 7.18
C CYS A 339 23.52 -22.71 8.29
N ALA A 340 22.27 -22.39 8.00
CA ALA A 340 21.14 -22.65 8.87
C ALA A 340 20.10 -23.50 8.14
N SER A 341 19.21 -24.10 8.91
CA SER A 341 18.08 -24.89 8.41
C SER A 341 17.20 -24.06 7.49
N SER A 342 16.63 -24.70 6.47
CA SER A 342 15.55 -24.13 5.66
C SER A 342 14.16 -24.57 6.16
N CYS A 343 14.13 -25.38 7.23
CA CYS A 343 12.91 -25.88 7.85
C CYS A 343 12.26 -24.83 8.76
N GLY A 344 10.94 -24.85 8.77
CA GLY A 344 10.14 -24.19 9.78
C GLY A 344 9.86 -25.11 10.97
N SER A 345 8.82 -24.78 11.73
CA SER A 345 8.34 -25.62 12.84
C SER A 345 6.85 -25.45 12.98
N ALA A 346 6.11 -26.55 13.00
CA ALA A 346 4.66 -26.50 13.05
C ALA A 346 4.16 -25.81 14.32
N ILE A 347 4.81 -26.08 15.46
CA ILE A 347 4.43 -25.51 16.76
C ILE A 347 4.72 -24.00 16.78
N ILE A 348 5.94 -23.60 16.40
CA ILE A 348 6.37 -22.21 16.45
C ILE A 348 5.54 -21.37 15.48
N ALA A 349 5.33 -21.85 14.25
CA ALA A 349 4.53 -21.16 13.23
C ALA A 349 3.09 -20.93 13.69
N ASN A 350 2.43 -21.96 14.24
CA ASN A 350 1.07 -21.85 14.76
C ASN A 350 0.99 -20.84 15.91
N ILE A 351 1.91 -20.90 16.88
CA ILE A 351 1.91 -19.97 18.01
C ILE A 351 2.13 -18.54 17.52
N TYR A 352 3.15 -18.34 16.69
CA TYR A 352 3.54 -17.02 16.18
C TYR A 352 2.40 -16.35 15.39
N LEU A 353 1.84 -17.05 14.39
CA LEU A 353 0.78 -16.49 13.55
C LEU A 353 -0.53 -16.33 14.31
N THR A 354 -0.93 -17.31 15.13
CA THR A 354 -2.16 -17.20 15.95
C THR A 354 -2.06 -16.02 16.92
N LEU A 355 -0.93 -15.89 17.63
CA LEU A 355 -0.72 -14.78 18.56
C LEU A 355 -0.76 -13.44 17.84
N PHE A 356 -0.08 -13.33 16.69
CA PHE A 356 -0.09 -12.12 15.89
C PHE A 356 -1.52 -11.75 15.47
N VAL A 357 -2.26 -12.69 14.86
CA VAL A 357 -3.63 -12.45 14.37
C VAL A 357 -4.56 -12.06 15.51
N CYS A 358 -4.50 -12.75 16.66
CA CYS A 358 -5.33 -12.40 17.81
C CYS A 358 -5.03 -11.01 18.35
N VAL A 359 -3.75 -10.67 18.53
CA VAL A 359 -3.35 -9.35 19.07
C VAL A 359 -3.64 -8.25 18.05
N SER A 360 -3.34 -8.45 16.77
CA SER A 360 -3.62 -7.46 15.72
C SER A 360 -5.12 -7.25 15.55
N ALA A 361 -5.93 -8.32 15.56
CA ALA A 361 -7.38 -8.20 15.48
C ALA A 361 -7.96 -7.44 16.68
N PHE A 362 -7.45 -7.68 17.89
CA PHE A 362 -7.84 -6.91 19.07
C PHE A 362 -7.50 -5.43 18.91
N VAL A 363 -6.29 -5.08 18.48
CA VAL A 363 -5.88 -3.68 18.29
C VAL A 363 -6.70 -3.00 17.17
N LEU A 364 -6.97 -3.71 16.07
CA LEU A 364 -7.81 -3.20 14.99
C LEU A 364 -9.25 -2.98 15.44
N LEU A 365 -9.81 -3.90 16.25
CA LEU A 365 -11.12 -3.72 16.85
C LEU A 365 -11.16 -2.48 17.75
N GLN A 366 -10.12 -2.25 18.56
CA GLN A 366 -10.02 -1.05 19.39
C GLN A 366 -9.91 0.23 18.55
N LEU A 367 -9.21 0.19 17.42
CA LEU A 367 -9.15 1.31 16.49
C LEU A 367 -10.53 1.61 15.91
N VAL A 368 -11.28 0.59 15.48
CA VAL A 368 -12.65 0.76 14.98
C VAL A 368 -13.57 1.33 16.06
N ILE A 369 -13.50 0.79 17.29
CA ILE A 369 -14.29 1.32 18.41
C ILE A 369 -13.92 2.77 18.70
N ALA A 370 -12.63 3.11 18.72
CA ALA A 370 -12.18 4.48 18.95
C ALA A 370 -12.70 5.44 17.86
N VAL A 371 -12.66 5.05 16.58
CA VAL A 371 -13.23 5.83 15.47
C VAL A 371 -14.72 6.05 15.66
N LEU A 372 -15.46 4.97 15.92
CA LEU A 372 -16.90 5.05 16.10
C LEU A 372 -17.27 5.91 17.32
N MET A 373 -16.54 5.79 18.42
CA MET A 373 -16.76 6.59 19.61
C MET A 373 -16.42 8.06 19.39
N ASP A 374 -15.34 8.37 18.67
CA ASP A 374 -14.97 9.77 18.34
C ASP A 374 -16.04 10.41 17.44
N GLU A 375 -16.53 9.70 16.41
CA GLU A 375 -17.60 10.17 15.54
C GLU A 375 -18.93 10.35 16.30
N LEU A 376 -19.33 9.39 17.14
CA LEU A 376 -20.53 9.52 17.98
C LEU A 376 -20.41 10.67 18.99
N THR A 377 -19.20 10.92 19.50
CA THR A 377 -18.94 12.05 20.40
C THR A 377 -19.06 13.37 19.65
N GLN A 378 -18.53 13.46 18.42
CA GLN A 378 -18.68 14.63 17.57
C GLN A 378 -20.15 14.90 17.19
N GLU A 379 -20.95 13.86 16.90
CA GLU A 379 -22.38 14.04 16.66
C GLU A 379 -23.12 14.55 17.90
N LYS A 380 -22.82 14.00 19.09
CA LYS A 380 -23.40 14.49 20.35
C LYS A 380 -23.02 15.93 20.65
N GLU A 381 -21.76 16.30 20.46
CA GLU A 381 -21.32 17.69 20.62
C GLU A 381 -22.04 18.61 19.63
N MET A 382 -22.30 18.16 18.39
CA MET A 382 -23.10 18.90 17.42
C MET A 382 -24.59 19.00 17.78
N GLU A 383 -25.19 18.00 18.43
CA GLU A 383 -26.57 18.09 18.95
C GLU A 383 -26.66 19.03 20.17
N GLU A 384 -25.67 18.97 21.08
CA GLU A 384 -25.64 19.78 22.30
C GLU A 384 -25.26 21.26 22.01
N HIS A 385 -24.41 21.49 20.99
CA HIS A 385 -24.05 22.83 20.50
C HIS A 385 -24.83 23.29 19.27
N SER A 386 -25.77 22.47 18.76
CA SER A 386 -26.83 23.02 17.93
C SER A 386 -27.47 24.09 18.80
N PRO A 387 -27.55 25.36 18.34
CA PRO A 387 -28.31 26.32 19.11
C PRO A 387 -29.67 25.66 19.25
N LEU A 388 -30.05 25.29 20.49
CA LEU A 388 -31.42 25.47 20.93
C LEU A 388 -31.84 26.73 20.22
N VAL A 389 -32.75 26.63 19.24
CA VAL A 389 -33.44 27.79 18.69
C VAL A 389 -33.68 28.63 19.92
N PRO A 390 -32.99 29.77 20.10
CA PRO A 390 -32.93 30.40 21.41
C PRO A 390 -34.38 30.60 21.73
N GLU A 391 -34.86 29.88 22.74
CA GLU A 391 -36.24 29.79 23.14
C GLU A 391 -36.70 31.23 23.23
N ALA A 392 -37.39 31.70 22.17
CA ALA A 392 -37.30 33.05 21.63
C ALA A 392 -36.62 33.99 22.63
N THR A 393 -35.26 34.09 22.66
CA THR A 393 -34.58 34.88 23.71
C THR A 393 -35.30 36.19 23.70
N CYS A 394 -36.08 36.44 24.75
CA CYS A 394 -37.09 37.46 24.72
C CYS A 394 -36.29 38.73 24.54
N LEU A 395 -36.24 39.24 23.31
CA LEU A 395 -35.58 40.47 22.97
C LEU A 395 -36.41 41.47 23.75
N HIS A 396 -35.94 41.76 24.97
CA HIS A 396 -36.73 42.46 25.96
C HIS A 396 -37.29 43.69 25.26
N ARG A 397 -38.57 44.02 25.46
CA ARG A 397 -39.26 45.07 24.71
C ARG A 397 -38.43 46.36 24.59
N ASN A 398 -37.60 46.64 25.60
CA ASN A 398 -36.66 47.76 25.66
C ASN A 398 -35.49 47.65 24.66
N THR A 399 -34.95 46.46 24.40
CA THR A 399 -33.88 46.20 23.43
C THR A 399 -34.38 46.32 21.99
N LEU A 400 -35.56 45.74 21.69
CA LEU A 400 -36.25 45.93 20.41
C LEU A 400 -36.64 47.40 20.20
N ALA A 401 -37.14 48.08 21.24
CA ALA A 401 -37.42 49.51 21.19
C ALA A 401 -36.16 50.36 21.01
N ARG A 402 -35.00 49.94 21.53
CA ARG A 402 -33.72 50.63 21.30
C ARG A 402 -33.22 50.45 19.87
N ILE A 403 -33.34 49.24 19.32
CA ILE A 403 -32.99 48.97 17.91
C ILE A 403 -33.93 49.74 16.99
N TYR A 404 -35.24 49.71 17.23
CA TYR A 404 -36.23 50.47 16.47
C TYR A 404 -36.01 51.99 16.59
N ARG A 405 -35.74 52.52 17.79
CA ARG A 405 -35.42 53.95 17.96
C ARG A 405 -34.14 54.35 17.23
N ARG A 406 -33.10 53.51 17.25
CA ARG A 406 -31.86 53.77 16.49
C ARG A 406 -32.11 53.73 14.98
N TRP A 407 -32.92 52.79 14.52
CA TRP A 407 -33.30 52.68 13.12
C TRP A 407 -34.13 53.89 12.69
N ALA A 408 -35.16 54.26 13.45
CA ALA A 408 -36.01 55.43 13.19
C ALA A 408 -35.23 56.76 13.24
N LEU A 409 -34.29 56.93 14.17
CA LEU A 409 -33.42 58.12 14.22
C LEU A 409 -32.46 58.19 13.03
N ASN A 410 -31.95 57.05 12.57
CA ASN A 410 -31.09 57.03 11.38
C ASN A 410 -31.89 57.32 10.10
N GLU A 411 -33.15 56.87 10.04
CA GLU A 411 -34.00 57.14 8.88
C GLU A 411 -34.50 58.59 8.87
N LEU A 412 -34.82 59.17 10.03
CA LEU A 412 -35.06 60.62 10.16
C LEU A 412 -33.84 61.45 9.76
N ARG A 413 -32.63 61.01 10.15
CA ARG A 413 -31.40 61.68 9.73
C ARG A 413 -31.13 61.54 8.24
N ARG A 414 -31.54 60.43 7.61
CA ARG A 414 -31.52 60.27 6.15
C ARG A 414 -32.53 61.18 5.48
N MET A 415 -33.74 61.30 6.02
CA MET A 415 -34.75 62.23 5.50
C MET A 415 -34.34 63.69 5.68
N GLU A 416 -33.69 64.08 6.78
CA GLU A 416 -33.09 65.43 6.94
C GLU A 416 -31.93 65.66 5.97
N LEU A 417 -31.13 64.64 5.65
CA LEU A 417 -30.09 64.73 4.63
C LEU A 417 -30.70 64.85 3.23
N ASP A 418 -31.82 64.18 2.96
CA ASP A 418 -32.53 64.24 1.69
C ASP A 418 -33.32 65.57 1.54
N ASP A 419 -33.88 66.12 2.62
CA ASP A 419 -34.54 67.43 2.66
C ASP A 419 -33.55 68.61 2.58
N VAL A 420 -32.31 68.43 3.05
CA VAL A 420 -31.22 69.40 2.81
C VAL A 420 -30.72 69.34 1.36
N VAL A 421 -30.92 68.21 0.67
CA VAL A 421 -30.60 68.05 -0.76
C VAL A 421 -31.75 68.47 -1.67
N GLN A 422 -32.99 68.45 -1.20
CA GLN A 422 -34.19 68.88 -1.92
C GLN A 422 -35.01 69.83 -1.04
N GLY A 423 -34.67 71.11 -1.05
CA GLY A 423 -35.47 72.12 -0.35
C GLY A 423 -36.85 72.25 -0.98
N GLU A 424 -37.91 71.90 -0.24
CA GLU A 424 -39.21 72.58 -0.25
C GLU A 424 -40.19 72.03 0.82
N HIS A 425 -40.98 72.94 1.39
CA HIS A 425 -41.96 72.75 2.45
C HIS A 425 -43.02 71.67 2.18
N THR A 426 -43.42 70.88 3.20
CA THR A 426 -44.81 70.74 3.74
C THR A 426 -44.97 69.57 4.75
N TYR A 427 -45.69 69.79 5.86
CA TYR A 427 -46.08 68.76 6.84
C TYR A 427 -47.28 67.92 6.38
N PRO A 428 -47.40 66.63 6.78
CA PRO A 428 -48.58 66.25 7.59
C PRO A 428 -48.35 65.18 8.68
N HIS A 429 -49.29 65.18 9.63
CA HIS A 429 -49.45 64.32 10.80
C HIS A 429 -49.50 62.80 10.52
N LEU A 430 -48.95 61.98 11.44
CA LEU A 430 -49.24 60.54 11.55
C LEU A 430 -49.57 60.13 12.99
N ARG A 431 -50.81 59.65 13.18
CA ARG A 431 -51.41 59.09 14.40
C ARG A 431 -50.80 57.72 14.75
N SER A 432 -50.66 57.45 16.06
CA SER A 432 -50.40 56.11 16.60
C SER A 432 -51.67 55.25 16.65
N PRO A 433 -51.67 53.98 16.19
CA PRO A 433 -52.66 52.99 16.59
C PRO A 433 -52.11 52.13 17.74
N PHE A 434 -52.99 51.40 18.42
CA PHE A 434 -52.77 50.54 19.60
C PHE A 434 -52.95 51.18 20.98
N HIS A 435 -54.18 51.61 21.23
CA HIS A 435 -54.82 51.50 22.53
C HIS A 435 -55.90 50.41 22.44
N HIS A 436 -55.73 49.27 23.12
CA HIS A 436 -56.87 48.53 23.70
C HIS A 436 -56.42 47.44 24.71
N ARG A 437 -56.73 47.73 25.98
CA ARG A 437 -57.20 46.87 27.10
C ARG A 437 -56.92 45.35 27.09
N GLU A 438 -56.26 44.91 28.16
CA GLU A 438 -56.35 43.54 28.68
C GLU A 438 -56.91 43.61 30.13
N LYS A 439 -58.00 42.89 30.39
CA LYS A 439 -58.65 42.74 31.71
C LYS A 439 -58.14 41.45 32.36
N ARG A 440 -57.89 41.52 33.67
CA ARG A 440 -57.67 40.39 34.60
C ARG A 440 -58.78 39.33 34.50
N SER A 441 -58.38 38.06 34.47
CA SER A 441 -58.59 37.06 35.54
C SER A 441 -57.81 35.80 35.20
#